data_AF-A0A815D0E4-F1
#
_entry.id   AF-A0A815D0E4-F1
#
_cell.length_a   1.000
_cell.length_b   1.000
_cell.length_c   1.000
_cell.angle_alpha   90.00
_cell.angle_beta   90.00
_cell.angle_gamma   90.00
#
_symmetry.space_group_name_H-M   'P 1'
#
loop_
_entity.id
_entity.type
_entity.pdbx_description
1 polymer ?
#
loop_
_entity_poly.entity_id
_entity_poly.type
_entity_poly.pdbx_seq_one_letter_code
_entity_poly.pdbx_strand_id
1 'polypeptide(L)' 'MTTSSSYAIGIDVGTGSVRCMIFDDKWVPVIQWQKPIHTYHSSSAPLEYEQSSTNIW' A
#
# COMPACT_ATOMS: atom_id res chain seq x y z
N MET A 1 15.91 -28.74 13.58
CA MET A 1 15.25 -27.55 14.16
C MET A 1 14.86 -26.65 12.99
N THR A 2 13.58 -26.46 12.73
CA THR A 2 13.11 -25.46 11.75
C THR A 2 13.15 -24.11 12.44
N THR A 3 14.04 -23.22 12.02
CA THR A 3 14.03 -21.83 12.47
C THR A 3 12.74 -21.20 11.97
N SER A 4 11.80 -20.91 12.87
CA SER A 4 10.60 -20.16 12.53
C SER A 4 11.01 -18.71 12.29
N SER A 5 11.16 -18.32 11.03
CA SER A 5 11.38 -16.92 10.68
C SER A 5 10.10 -16.13 10.93
N SER A 6 10.20 -15.07 11.73
CA SER A 6 9.10 -14.11 11.91
C SER A 6 9.29 -12.95 10.94
N TYR A 7 8.19 -12.50 10.36
CA TYR A 7 8.17 -11.36 9.45
C TYR A 7 7.14 -10.34 9.92
N ALA A 8 7.41 -9.06 9.67
CA ALA A 8 6.45 -7.98 9.83
C ALA A 8 6.05 -7.44 8.45
N ILE A 9 4.78 -7.04 8.30
CA ILE A 9 4.27 -6.40 7.08
C ILE A 9 3.87 -4.97 7.41
N GLY A 10 4.50 -4.00 6.75
CA GLY A 10 4.08 -2.61 6.75
C GLY A 10 3.23 -2.32 5.52
N ILE A 11 2.01 -1.84 5.73
CA ILE A 11 1.12 -1.37 4.66
C ILE A 11 0.96 0.14 4.82
N ASP A 12 1.31 0.88 3.76
CA ASP A 12 1.20 2.33 3.69
C ASP A 12 0.23 2.71 2.57
N VAL A 13 -0.88 3.34 2.94
CA VAL A 13 -1.94 3.79 2.02
C VAL A 13 -1.77 5.29 1.81
N GLY A 14 -0.94 5.65 0.84
CA GLY A 14 -0.74 7.03 0.42
C GLY A 14 -1.79 7.47 -0.60
N THR A 15 -1.89 8.78 -0.82
CA THR A 15 -2.85 9.33 -1.81
C THR A 15 -2.51 8.91 -3.25
N GLY A 16 -1.24 8.73 -3.60
CA GLY A 16 -0.85 8.34 -4.98
C GLY A 16 -0.69 6.83 -5.20
N SER A 17 -0.47 6.07 -4.12
CA SER A 17 -0.16 4.65 -4.20
C SER A 17 -0.33 3.95 -2.86
N VAL A 18 -0.63 2.65 -2.94
CA VAL A 18 -0.46 1.72 -1.81
C VAL A 18 0.92 1.09 -1.91
N ARG A 19 1.64 1.05 -0.79
CA ARG A 19 2.96 0.42 -0.66
C ARG A 19 2.89 -0.68 0.40
N CYS A 20 3.61 -1.77 0.14
CA CYS A 20 3.77 -2.87 1.07
C CYS A 20 5.25 -3.19 1.20
N MET A 21 5.70 -3.41 2.44
CA MET A 21 7.07 -3.79 2.75
C MET A 21 7.06 -4.94 3.76
N ILE A 22 7.84 -5.98 3.48
CA ILE A 22 8.05 -7.09 4.42
C ILE A 22 9.40 -6.89 5.08
N PHE A 23 9.44 -6.99 6.40
CA PHE A 23 10.64 -6.86 7.22
C PHE A 23 10.97 -8.19 7.88
N ASP A 24 12.26 -8.50 8.00
CA ASP A 24 12.74 -9.60 8.83
C ASP A 24 12.73 -9.24 10.33
N ASP A 25 13.23 -10.16 11.17
CA ASP A 25 13.31 -10.00 12.62
C ASP A 25 14.30 -8.91 13.09
N LYS A 26 15.09 -8.36 12.18
CA LYS A 26 16.03 -7.25 12.40
C LYS A 26 15.50 -5.93 11.83
N TRP A 27 14.23 -5.89 11.42
CA TRP A 27 13.61 -4.73 10.78
C TRP A 27 14.27 -4.33 9.45
N VAL A 28 14.94 -5.28 8.78
CA VAL A 28 15.50 -5.06 7.45
C VAL A 28 14.44 -5.38 6.41
N PRO A 29 14.17 -4.47 5.45
CA PRO A 29 13.22 -4.74 4.39
C PRO A 29 13.76 -5.81 3.43
N VAL A 30 12.98 -6.87 3.22
CA VAL A 30 13.33 -8.01 2.35
C VAL A 30 12.49 -8.06 1.08
N ILE A 31 11.29 -7.48 1.08
CA ILE A 31 10.40 -7.35 -0.08
C ILE A 31 9.76 -5.97 -0.06
N GLN A 32 9.66 -5.34 -1.23
CA GLN A 32 8.92 -4.10 -1.43
C GLN A 32 7.99 -4.23 -2.64
N TRP A 33 6.77 -3.75 -2.51
CA TRP A 33 5.80 -3.66 -3.59
C TRP A 33 5.04 -2.34 -3.55
N GLN A 34 4.57 -1.90 -4.71
CA GLN A 34 3.81 -0.67 -4.87
C GLN A 34 2.74 -0.85 -5.95
N LYS A 35 1.53 -0.34 -5.68
CA LYS A 35 0.44 -0.18 -6.67
C LYS A 35 -0.01 1.27 -6.70
N PRO A 36 -0.03 1.91 -7.88
CA PRO A 36 -0.59 3.25 -8.02
C PRO A 36 -2.11 3.23 -7.76
N ILE A 37 -2.62 4.29 -7.14
CA ILE A 37 -4.06 4.50 -6.98
C ILE A 37 -4.50 5.50 -8.04
N HIS A 38 -5.56 5.17 -8.76
CA HIS A 38 -6.16 6.10 -9.71
C HIS A 38 -7.04 7.11 -8.96
N THR A 39 -6.73 8.39 -9.15
CA THR A 39 -7.56 9.50 -8.69
C THR A 39 -8.40 10.00 -9.86
N TYR A 40 -9.68 10.24 -9.61
CA TYR A 40 -10.61 10.72 -10.62
C TYR A 40 -11.44 11.88 -10.08
N HIS A 41 -12.14 12.56 -11.00
CA HIS A 41 -13.05 13.65 -10.71
C HIS A 41 -14.45 13.27 -11.14
N SER A 42 -15.45 13.59 -10.31
CA SER A 42 -16.83 13.56 -10.77
C SER A 42 -17.08 14.75 -11.70
N SER A 43 -17.82 14.52 -12.79
CA SER A 43 -18.25 15.60 -13.69
C SER A 43 -19.15 16.62 -13.01
N SER A 44 -19.85 16.23 -11.93
CA SER A 44 -20.70 17.13 -11.13
C SER A 44 -19.92 17.93 -10.09
N ALA A 45 -18.66 17.57 -9.80
CA ALA A 45 -17.82 18.21 -8.79
C ALA A 45 -16.35 18.23 -9.23
N PRO A 46 -15.99 19.07 -10.23
CA PRO A 46 -14.66 19.04 -10.86
C PRO A 46 -13.50 19.46 -9.93
N LEU A 47 -13.80 20.02 -8.75
CA LEU A 47 -12.80 20.40 -7.74
C LEU A 47 -12.59 19.31 -6.68
N GLU A 48 -13.38 18.23 -6.70
CA GLU A 48 -13.26 17.12 -5.76
C GLU A 48 -12.38 16.03 -6.37
N TYR A 49 -11.44 15.53 -5.57
CA TYR A 49 -10.56 14.41 -5.94
C TYR A 49 -11.03 13.16 -5.21
N GLU A 50 -11.44 12.16 -5.97
CA GLU A 50 -11.97 10.91 -5.43
C GLU A 50 -11.09 9.72 -5.77
N GLN A 51 -11.19 8.69 -4.93
CA GLN A 51 -10.50 7.42 -5.09
C GLN A 51 -11.46 6.28 -4.76
N SER A 52 -11.44 5.23 -5.57
CA SER A 52 -12.29 4.06 -5.34
C SER A 52 -11.70 3.18 -4.24
N SER A 53 -12.43 3.03 -3.13
CA SER A 53 -12.01 2.17 -2.02
C SER A 53 -11.82 0.72 -2.44
N THR A 54 -12.59 0.22 -3.41
CA THR A 54 -12.45 -1.14 -3.96
C THR A 54 -11.17 -1.30 -4.78
N ASN A 55 -10.67 -0.24 -5.42
CA ASN A 55 -9.38 -0.28 -6.11
C ASN A 55 -8.20 -0.12 -5.14
N ILE A 56 -8.41 0.46 -3.97
CA ILE A 56 -7.42 0.58 -2.90
C ILE A 56 -7.26 -0.77 -2.16
N TRP A 57 -8.38 -1.45 -1.88
CA TRP A 57 -8.42 -2.81 -1.31
C TRP A 57 -7.89 -3.87 -2.29
#